data_AF-A0A0F4LLV9-F1
#
_entry.id   AF-A0A0F4LLV9-F1
#
_cell.length_a   1.000
_cell.length_b   1.000
_cell.length_c   1.000
_cell.angle_alpha   90.00
_cell.angle_beta   90.00
_cell.angle_gamma   90.00
#
_symmetry.space_group_name_H-M   'P 1'
#
loop_
_entity.id
_entity.type
_entity.pdbx_description
1 polymer ?
#
loop_
_entity_poly.entity_id
_entity_poly.type
_entity_poly.pdbx_seq_one_letter_code
_entity_poly.pdbx_strand_id
1 'polypeptide(L)'
;MKALKNVKIDQIRFTVPIVEDKLKDTDEPSIIKAINRYFKFRLIFNNPVKKLTGKNGYTNSILWGSNEQGGLISIMYNPNRIDMGVMIDFTSSGKLLYESLCQLNSIEVNWRKIITAIYQRYHGHTTRIDVAIDLINKGYSVNTIYQNLKNGKYVFINPRNQKINSNRIQHIGTSDVVNTIYVGSRFSDSYLRIYDKKTEQLSKQGMFHTLANSCDDWVRVEGEFKNRECHQIGAIVSTLTTDNIGPYLVNYVNKHWKLVVNND
;
A
#
# COMPACT_ATOMS: atom_id res chain seq x y z
N MET A 1 11.06 20.03 8.55
CA MET A 1 10.03 19.00 8.28
C MET A 1 9.74 18.97 6.79
N LYS A 2 9.86 17.82 6.12
CA LYS A 2 9.51 17.69 4.70
C LYS A 2 7.99 17.83 4.58
N ALA A 3 7.48 18.61 3.63
CA ALA A 3 6.04 18.68 3.37
C ALA A 3 5.51 17.26 3.13
N LEU A 4 4.46 16.87 3.88
CA LEU A 4 3.84 15.57 3.69
C LEU A 4 3.35 15.50 2.24
N LYS A 5 3.78 14.48 1.48
CA LYS A 5 3.17 14.25 0.17
C LYS A 5 1.72 13.83 0.41
N ASN A 6 0.79 14.64 -0.08
CA ASN A 6 -0.64 14.36 -0.01
C ASN A 6 -1.03 13.09 -0.77
N VAL A 7 -0.17 12.57 -1.65
CA VAL A 7 -0.38 11.31 -2.37
C VAL A 7 0.87 10.44 -2.24
N LYS A 8 0.69 9.20 -1.83
CA LYS A 8 1.78 8.23 -1.69
C LYS A 8 1.31 6.79 -1.89
N ILE A 9 2.27 5.93 -2.22
CA ILE A 9 2.12 4.49 -1.99
C ILE A 9 2.21 4.28 -0.47
N ASP A 10 1.19 3.67 0.13
CA ASP A 10 1.15 3.36 1.56
C ASP A 10 1.69 1.95 1.80
N GLN A 11 1.23 0.96 1.04
CA GLN A 11 1.74 -0.42 1.05
C GLN A 11 2.10 -0.87 -0.36
N ILE A 12 3.12 -1.72 -0.50
CA ILE A 12 3.49 -2.32 -1.79
C ILE A 12 4.04 -3.74 -1.64
N ARG A 13 3.71 -4.58 -2.60
CA ARG A 13 4.17 -5.95 -2.69
C ARG A 13 4.62 -6.29 -4.11
N PHE A 14 5.73 -6.99 -4.19
CA PHE A 14 6.30 -7.50 -5.43
C PHE A 14 6.36 -9.03 -5.42
N THR A 15 6.38 -9.63 -6.60
CA THR A 15 6.79 -11.01 -6.82
C THR A 15 7.86 -11.02 -7.90
N VAL A 16 8.96 -11.71 -7.64
CA VAL A 16 10.09 -11.86 -8.57
C VAL A 16 10.30 -13.36 -8.84
N PRO A 17 10.42 -13.80 -10.11
CA PRO A 17 10.65 -15.20 -10.42
C PRO A 17 11.92 -15.77 -9.76
N ILE A 18 11.87 -17.05 -9.41
CA ILE A 18 13.05 -17.84 -9.05
C ILE A 18 13.66 -18.34 -10.36
N VAL A 19 14.98 -18.22 -10.50
CA VAL A 19 15.69 -18.56 -11.75
C VAL A 19 16.20 -20.00 -11.74
N GLU A 20 16.29 -20.60 -10.56
CA GLU A 20 16.68 -21.98 -10.36
C GLU A 20 15.57 -22.94 -10.74
N ASP A 21 15.91 -24.00 -11.48
CA ASP A 21 14.94 -25.03 -11.88
C ASP A 21 14.43 -25.88 -10.71
N LYS A 22 15.22 -25.97 -9.63
CA LYS A 22 14.89 -26.69 -8.38
C LYS A 22 15.62 -26.05 -7.20
N LEU A 23 15.03 -26.15 -6.02
CA LEU A 23 15.62 -25.78 -4.74
C LEU A 23 15.46 -26.94 -3.75
N LYS A 24 16.45 -27.17 -2.90
CA LYS A 24 16.28 -28.02 -1.70
C LYS A 24 15.56 -27.22 -0.62
N ASP A 25 14.95 -27.90 0.35
CA ASP A 25 14.22 -27.25 1.46
C ASP A 25 15.07 -26.25 2.27
N THR A 26 16.40 -26.45 2.29
CA THR A 26 17.36 -25.58 2.98
C THR A 26 17.88 -24.42 2.11
N ASP A 27 17.59 -24.44 0.81
CA ASP A 27 18.17 -23.48 -0.13
C ASP A 27 17.42 -22.15 -0.12
N GLU A 28 18.18 -21.06 -0.14
CA GLU A 28 17.66 -19.71 -0.34
C GLU A 28 17.83 -19.33 -1.83
N PRO A 29 16.77 -18.92 -2.54
CA PRO A 29 16.87 -18.49 -3.93
C PRO A 29 17.95 -17.42 -4.13
N SER A 30 18.79 -17.56 -5.15
CA SER A 30 19.89 -16.63 -5.45
C SER A 30 19.40 -15.21 -5.71
N ILE A 31 18.18 -15.07 -6.25
CA ILE A 31 17.53 -13.77 -6.48
C ILE A 31 17.37 -12.96 -5.19
N ILE A 32 17.27 -13.60 -4.01
CA ILE A 32 17.21 -12.91 -2.71
C ILE A 32 18.49 -12.13 -2.44
N LYS A 33 19.66 -12.64 -2.85
CA LYS A 33 20.93 -11.89 -2.74
C LYS A 33 20.88 -10.62 -3.61
N ALA A 34 20.30 -10.70 -4.81
CA ALA A 34 20.15 -9.55 -5.70
C ALA A 34 19.16 -8.52 -5.14
N ILE A 35 18.02 -8.98 -4.62
CA ILE A 35 17.00 -8.15 -3.94
C ILE A 35 17.62 -7.43 -2.73
N ASN A 36 18.32 -8.16 -1.87
CA ASN A 36 18.99 -7.60 -0.68
C ASN A 36 20.00 -6.51 -1.04
N ARG A 37 20.78 -6.70 -2.13
CA ARG A 37 21.71 -5.68 -2.64
C ARG A 37 20.98 -4.47 -3.21
N TYR A 38 19.91 -4.68 -3.99
CA TYR A 38 19.16 -3.60 -4.62
C TYR A 38 18.49 -2.69 -3.58
N PHE A 39 17.78 -3.27 -2.61
CA PHE A 39 17.15 -2.52 -1.53
C PHE A 39 18.11 -2.11 -0.41
N LYS A 40 19.36 -2.58 -0.46
CA LYS A 40 20.40 -2.32 0.56
C LYS A 40 19.98 -2.74 1.97
N PHE A 41 19.17 -3.80 2.11
CA PHE A 41 18.57 -4.16 3.41
C PHE A 41 19.60 -4.35 4.54
N ARG A 42 20.74 -4.98 4.26
CA ARG A 42 21.82 -5.18 5.25
C ARG A 42 22.52 -3.89 5.70
N LEU A 43 22.42 -2.81 4.92
CA LEU A 43 22.99 -1.52 5.29
C LEU A 43 22.04 -0.74 6.21
N ILE A 44 20.74 -0.82 5.94
CA ILE A 44 19.73 0.01 6.62
C ILE A 44 19.08 -0.69 7.82
N PHE A 45 19.01 -2.03 7.81
CA PHE A 45 18.43 -2.81 8.89
C PHE A 45 19.50 -3.64 9.59
N ASN A 46 19.25 -3.91 10.87
CA ASN A 46 19.95 -4.93 11.63
C ASN A 46 19.75 -6.33 11.03
N ASN A 47 20.35 -7.34 11.65
CA ASN A 47 20.24 -8.73 11.23
C ASN A 47 18.78 -9.15 11.03
N PRO A 48 18.44 -9.79 9.89
CA PRO A 48 17.09 -10.24 9.63
C PRO A 48 16.72 -11.44 10.51
N VAL A 49 15.42 -11.61 10.77
CA VAL A 49 14.88 -12.81 11.42
C VAL A 49 14.40 -13.78 10.35
N LYS A 50 14.99 -14.97 10.29
CA LYS A 50 14.53 -16.06 9.40
C LYS A 50 13.50 -16.93 10.10
N LYS A 51 12.45 -17.35 9.38
CA LYS A 51 11.42 -18.28 9.88
C LYS A 51 11.09 -19.34 8.84
N LEU A 52 10.79 -20.55 9.31
CA LEU A 52 10.19 -21.65 8.53
C LEU A 52 8.65 -21.55 8.52
N THR A 53 8.15 -20.32 8.41
CA THR A 53 6.74 -20.02 8.20
C THR A 53 6.61 -18.83 7.25
N GLY A 54 5.52 -18.81 6.49
CA GLY A 54 5.14 -17.72 5.60
C GLY A 54 3.63 -17.57 5.50
N LYS A 55 3.16 -16.88 4.47
CA LYS A 55 1.72 -16.64 4.20
C LYS A 55 1.42 -17.01 2.76
N ASN A 56 0.14 -17.24 2.42
CA ASN A 56 -0.31 -17.45 1.04
C ASN A 56 0.44 -18.55 0.28
N GLY A 57 0.79 -19.66 0.95
CA GLY A 57 1.51 -20.79 0.36
C GLY A 57 3.05 -20.68 0.40
N TYR A 58 3.61 -19.54 0.82
CA TYR A 58 5.04 -19.44 1.13
C TYR A 58 5.36 -20.12 2.46
N THR A 59 6.47 -20.87 2.51
CA THR A 59 6.88 -21.67 3.68
C THR A 59 8.07 -21.07 4.42
N ASN A 60 8.86 -20.24 3.74
CA ASN A 60 10.06 -19.64 4.31
C ASN A 60 9.93 -18.11 4.26
N SER A 61 10.40 -17.43 5.30
CA SER A 61 10.41 -15.97 5.34
C SER A 61 11.68 -15.40 5.96
N ILE A 62 12.09 -14.25 5.45
CA ILE A 62 13.17 -13.40 5.95
C ILE A 62 12.54 -12.06 6.30
N LEU A 63 12.54 -11.72 7.58
CA LEU A 63 11.88 -10.54 8.11
C LEU A 63 12.91 -9.46 8.44
N TRP A 64 12.67 -8.25 7.94
CA TRP A 64 13.46 -7.06 8.21
C TRP A 64 12.62 -6.07 9.02
N GLY A 65 13.24 -5.42 10.02
CA GLY A 65 12.58 -4.48 10.92
C GLY A 65 11.61 -5.10 11.94
N SER A 66 11.60 -6.44 12.06
CA SER A 66 10.68 -7.19 12.93
C SER A 66 10.92 -7.05 14.43
N ASN A 67 12.03 -6.43 14.86
CA ASN A 67 12.41 -6.30 16.27
C ASN A 67 12.12 -4.86 16.72
N GLU A 68 11.40 -4.67 17.83
CA GLU A 68 11.12 -3.42 18.59
C GLU A 68 10.77 -2.11 17.83
N GLN A 69 10.82 -2.08 16.50
CA GLN A 69 10.80 -0.89 15.63
C GLN A 69 9.51 -0.80 14.81
N GLY A 70 8.57 -1.73 14.99
CA GLY A 70 7.18 -1.63 14.51
C GLY A 70 6.97 -1.67 12.97
N GLY A 71 8.02 -1.88 12.17
CA GLY A 71 7.97 -1.88 10.71
C GLY A 71 8.41 -3.20 10.09
N LEU A 72 7.49 -3.93 9.44
CA LEU A 72 7.79 -5.25 8.87
C LEU A 72 7.94 -5.20 7.35
N ILE A 73 9.12 -5.59 6.86
CA ILE A 73 9.32 -5.99 5.47
C ILE A 73 9.60 -7.48 5.47
N SER A 74 8.96 -8.22 4.58
CA SER A 74 9.14 -9.67 4.50
C SER A 74 9.52 -10.09 3.09
N ILE A 75 10.53 -10.94 3.00
CA ILE A 75 10.90 -11.66 1.79
C ILE A 75 10.47 -13.11 2.00
N MET A 76 9.58 -13.63 1.17
CA MET A 76 8.99 -14.95 1.32
C MET A 76 9.20 -15.79 0.07
N TYR A 77 9.44 -17.09 0.26
CA TYR A 77 9.62 -18.06 -0.82
C TYR A 77 9.18 -19.46 -0.36
N ASN A 78 9.02 -20.37 -1.32
CA ASN A 78 8.75 -21.78 -1.06
C ASN A 78 9.65 -22.64 -1.95
N PRO A 79 10.63 -23.36 -1.39
CA PRO A 79 11.54 -24.22 -2.16
C PRO A 79 10.81 -25.27 -3.02
N ASN A 80 9.65 -25.75 -2.56
CA ASN A 80 8.84 -26.77 -3.23
C ASN A 80 7.86 -26.17 -4.27
N ARG A 81 7.77 -24.84 -4.36
CA ARG A 81 6.87 -24.12 -5.27
C ARG A 81 7.58 -22.91 -5.88
N ILE A 82 8.65 -23.19 -6.63
CA ILE A 82 9.46 -22.16 -7.30
C ILE A 82 8.64 -21.30 -8.27
N ASP A 83 7.53 -21.83 -8.79
CA ASP A 83 6.57 -21.15 -9.64
C ASP A 83 5.91 -19.94 -8.96
N MET A 84 5.85 -19.93 -7.63
CA MET A 84 5.35 -18.81 -6.85
C MET A 84 6.35 -17.64 -6.77
N GLY A 85 7.60 -17.84 -7.16
CA GLY A 85 8.67 -16.87 -7.06
C GLY A 85 9.03 -16.47 -5.62
N VAL A 86 9.69 -15.32 -5.51
CA VAL A 86 10.00 -14.62 -4.25
C VAL A 86 9.07 -13.44 -4.09
N MET A 87 8.28 -13.44 -3.03
CA MET A 87 7.43 -12.31 -2.66
C MET A 87 8.18 -11.34 -1.75
N ILE A 88 8.07 -10.04 -2.04
CA ILE A 88 8.62 -8.96 -1.22
C ILE A 88 7.45 -8.10 -0.76
N ASP A 89 7.13 -8.10 0.53
CA ASP A 89 5.97 -7.38 1.08
C ASP A 89 6.46 -6.25 2.00
N PHE A 90 6.21 -5.01 1.60
CA PHE A 90 6.40 -3.82 2.41
C PHE A 90 5.05 -3.40 2.99
N THR A 91 4.82 -3.65 4.28
CA THR A 91 3.63 -3.11 4.96
C THR A 91 3.71 -1.58 5.03
N SER A 92 2.61 -0.92 5.40
CA SER A 92 2.60 0.54 5.60
C SER A 92 3.72 1.03 6.54
N SER A 93 3.84 0.39 7.71
CA SER A 93 4.91 0.72 8.67
C SER A 93 6.29 0.28 8.19
N GLY A 94 6.42 -0.88 7.54
CA GLY A 94 7.70 -1.37 7.00
C GLY A 94 8.25 -0.48 5.88
N LYS A 95 7.37 -0.01 4.98
CA LYS A 95 7.69 0.96 3.93
C LYS A 95 8.19 2.28 4.52
N LEU A 96 7.47 2.81 5.50
CA LEU A 96 7.81 4.08 6.13
C LEU A 96 9.14 4.00 6.89
N LEU A 97 9.38 2.88 7.59
CA LEU A 97 10.65 2.59 8.24
C LEU A 97 11.79 2.51 7.21
N TYR A 98 11.59 1.80 6.09
CA TYR A 98 12.55 1.73 4.98
C TYR A 98 12.91 3.11 4.44
N GLU A 99 11.91 3.94 4.14
CA GLU A 99 12.10 5.30 3.62
C GLU A 99 12.88 6.18 4.61
N SER A 100 12.53 6.09 5.90
CA SER A 100 13.18 6.85 6.97
C SER A 100 14.65 6.46 7.15
N LEU A 101 14.94 5.15 7.19
CA LEU A 101 16.30 4.65 7.34
C LEU A 101 17.15 4.94 6.10
N CYS A 102 16.57 4.83 4.89
CA CYS A 102 17.26 5.24 3.68
C CYS A 102 17.60 6.74 3.71
N GLN A 103 16.68 7.59 4.14
CA GLN A 103 16.93 9.03 4.27
C GLN A 103 18.07 9.32 5.26
N LEU A 104 18.08 8.67 6.44
CA LEU A 104 19.17 8.81 7.42
C LEU A 104 20.53 8.40 6.86
N ASN A 105 20.55 7.44 5.94
CA ASN A 105 21.75 6.95 5.27
C ASN A 105 22.02 7.65 3.92
N SER A 106 21.36 8.77 3.63
CA SER A 106 21.48 9.51 2.36
C SER A 106 21.24 8.65 1.10
N ILE A 107 20.35 7.66 1.21
CA ILE A 107 19.90 6.80 0.11
C ILE A 107 18.58 7.36 -0.42
N GLU A 108 18.56 7.75 -1.70
CA GLU A 108 17.33 8.16 -2.38
C GLU A 108 16.40 6.96 -2.57
N VAL A 109 15.15 7.09 -2.12
CA VAL A 109 14.08 6.13 -2.40
C VAL A 109 13.15 6.70 -3.45
N ASN A 110 13.05 6.00 -4.58
CA ASN A 110 12.19 6.35 -5.69
C ASN A 110 11.37 5.13 -6.12
N TRP A 111 10.10 5.09 -5.71
CA TRP A 111 9.24 3.95 -5.96
C TRP A 111 8.97 3.69 -7.44
N ARG A 112 8.97 4.73 -8.29
CA ARG A 112 8.86 4.55 -9.74
C ARG A 112 10.07 3.78 -10.27
N LYS A 113 11.28 4.17 -9.89
CA LYS A 113 12.52 3.50 -10.30
C LYS A 113 12.60 2.07 -9.74
N ILE A 114 12.15 1.86 -8.50
CA ILE A 114 12.05 0.54 -7.88
C ILE A 114 11.10 -0.37 -8.66
N ILE A 115 9.87 0.10 -8.94
CA ILE A 115 8.89 -0.64 -9.74
C ILE A 115 9.46 -0.93 -11.13
N THR A 116 10.11 0.05 -11.76
CA THR A 116 10.75 -0.11 -13.08
C THR A 116 11.81 -1.22 -13.05
N ALA A 117 12.70 -1.24 -12.05
CA ALA A 117 13.70 -2.28 -11.90
C ALA A 117 13.07 -3.66 -11.67
N ILE A 118 12.01 -3.76 -10.86
CA ILE A 118 11.30 -5.02 -10.64
C ILE A 118 10.76 -5.57 -11.97
N TYR A 119 10.09 -4.75 -12.78
CA TYR A 119 9.52 -5.19 -14.05
C TYR A 119 10.59 -5.48 -15.12
N GLN A 120 11.55 -4.59 -15.30
CA GLN A 120 12.46 -4.62 -16.44
C GLN A 120 13.74 -5.43 -16.19
N ARG A 121 14.29 -5.37 -14.98
CA ARG A 121 15.56 -6.04 -14.64
C ARG A 121 15.35 -7.40 -14.00
N TYR A 122 14.32 -7.52 -13.15
CA TYR A 122 14.08 -8.74 -12.39
C TYR A 122 12.94 -9.58 -12.95
N HIS A 123 12.30 -9.14 -14.05
CA HIS A 123 11.16 -9.82 -14.67
C HIS A 123 10.03 -10.15 -13.67
N GLY A 124 9.93 -9.35 -12.61
CA GLY A 124 8.91 -9.44 -11.58
C GLY A 124 7.74 -8.52 -11.87
N HIS A 125 6.82 -8.46 -10.91
CA HIS A 125 5.65 -7.59 -11.00
C HIS A 125 5.13 -7.22 -9.61
N THR A 126 4.27 -6.22 -9.56
CA THR A 126 3.56 -5.80 -8.36
C THR A 126 2.31 -6.66 -8.16
N THR A 127 2.06 -7.12 -6.93
CA THR A 127 0.88 -7.94 -6.60
C THR A 127 -0.05 -7.26 -5.59
N ARG A 128 0.43 -6.23 -4.88
CA ARG A 128 -0.41 -5.30 -4.10
C ARG A 128 0.18 -3.89 -4.09
N ILE A 129 -0.67 -2.87 -4.26
CA ILE A 129 -0.34 -1.46 -4.05
C ILE A 129 -1.53 -0.82 -3.34
N ASP A 130 -1.29 -0.20 -2.19
CA ASP A 130 -2.27 0.64 -1.52
C ASP A 130 -1.86 2.10 -1.78
N VAL A 131 -2.75 2.90 -2.37
CA VAL A 131 -2.54 4.32 -2.65
C VAL A 131 -3.24 5.14 -1.58
N ALA A 132 -2.50 5.94 -0.82
CA ALA A 132 -3.05 6.87 0.16
C ALA A 132 -3.07 8.31 -0.37
N ILE A 133 -4.23 8.96 -0.22
CA ILE A 133 -4.46 10.38 -0.51
C ILE A 133 -4.85 11.04 0.82
N ASP A 134 -3.94 11.82 1.38
CA ASP A 134 -4.10 12.55 2.64
C ASP A 134 -4.69 13.95 2.37
N LEU A 135 -5.90 14.18 2.88
CA LEU A 135 -6.60 15.46 2.87
C LEU A 135 -6.50 16.08 4.26
N ILE A 136 -5.48 16.92 4.47
CA ILE A 136 -5.18 17.56 5.76
C ILE A 136 -5.61 19.03 5.71
N ASN A 137 -6.32 19.48 6.75
CA ASN A 137 -6.85 20.84 6.89
C ASN A 137 -7.65 21.27 5.67
N LYS A 138 -8.59 20.42 5.23
CA LYS A 138 -9.45 20.67 4.06
C LYS A 138 -10.91 20.88 4.45
N GLY A 139 -11.25 20.84 5.73
CA GLY A 139 -12.61 20.96 6.23
C GLY A 139 -13.48 19.74 5.86
N TYR A 140 -12.87 18.59 5.57
CA TYR A 140 -13.62 17.38 5.26
C TYR A 140 -13.86 16.54 6.52
N SER A 141 -15.02 15.89 6.57
CA SER A 141 -15.39 14.95 7.63
C SER A 141 -15.93 13.67 7.03
N VAL A 142 -15.43 12.53 7.51
CA VAL A 142 -15.91 11.20 7.10
C VAL A 142 -17.38 11.04 7.45
N ASN A 143 -17.80 11.56 8.62
CA ASN A 143 -19.20 11.53 9.02
C ASN A 143 -20.07 12.28 8.02
N THR A 144 -19.68 13.51 7.64
CA THR A 144 -20.43 14.30 6.65
C THR A 144 -20.51 13.61 5.28
N ILE A 145 -19.41 13.00 4.82
CA ILE A 145 -19.40 12.21 3.57
C ILE A 145 -20.41 11.07 3.68
N TYR A 146 -20.40 10.33 4.79
CA TYR A 146 -21.32 9.21 5.00
C TYR A 146 -22.78 9.66 5.09
N GLN A 147 -23.10 10.73 5.83
CA GLN A 147 -24.47 11.23 5.92
C GLN A 147 -25.00 11.67 4.54
N ASN A 148 -24.16 12.29 3.72
CA ASN A 148 -24.54 12.65 2.36
C ASN A 148 -24.74 11.42 1.45
N LEU A 149 -23.96 10.36 1.61
CA LEU A 149 -24.19 9.07 0.93
C LEU A 149 -25.51 8.44 1.40
N LYS A 150 -25.75 8.39 2.72
CA LYS A 150 -26.96 7.82 3.33
C LYS A 150 -28.23 8.54 2.88
N ASN A 151 -28.17 9.87 2.78
CA ASN A 151 -29.28 10.71 2.34
C ASN A 151 -29.43 10.79 0.81
N GLY A 152 -28.65 10.00 0.05
CA GLY A 152 -28.70 10.00 -1.41
C GLY A 152 -28.20 11.28 -2.07
N LYS A 153 -27.57 12.20 -1.32
CA LYS A 153 -26.98 13.44 -1.87
C LYS A 153 -25.69 13.16 -2.61
N TYR A 154 -24.92 12.17 -2.17
CA TYR A 154 -23.72 11.70 -2.84
C TYR A 154 -23.88 10.27 -3.34
N VAL A 155 -23.21 9.93 -4.43
CA VAL A 155 -23.08 8.56 -4.93
C VAL A 155 -21.64 8.29 -5.37
N PHE A 156 -21.21 7.04 -5.24
CA PHE A 156 -19.99 6.58 -5.91
C PHE A 156 -20.32 6.05 -7.30
N ILE A 157 -19.51 6.42 -8.28
CA ILE A 157 -19.56 5.93 -9.65
C ILE A 157 -18.36 5.03 -9.91
N ASN A 158 -18.60 3.87 -10.50
CA ASN A 158 -17.58 2.88 -10.85
C ASN A 158 -16.94 3.17 -12.23
N PRO A 159 -15.91 2.41 -12.67
CA PRO A 159 -15.27 2.60 -13.97
C PRO A 159 -16.18 2.47 -15.20
N ARG A 160 -17.38 1.91 -15.05
CA ARG A 160 -18.40 1.76 -16.10
C ARG A 160 -19.45 2.88 -16.07
N ASN A 161 -19.19 3.96 -15.34
CA ASN A 161 -20.12 5.07 -15.12
C ASN A 161 -21.45 4.66 -14.47
N GLN A 162 -21.45 3.59 -13.67
CA GLN A 162 -22.63 3.12 -12.94
C GLN A 162 -22.54 3.47 -11.46
N LYS A 163 -23.68 3.79 -10.84
CA LYS A 163 -23.79 3.96 -9.39
C LYS A 163 -23.41 2.67 -8.67
N ILE A 164 -22.55 2.79 -7.66
CA ILE A 164 -22.21 1.69 -6.77
C ILE A 164 -23.36 1.52 -5.78
N ASN A 165 -23.93 0.32 -5.75
CA ASN A 165 -25.01 -0.03 -4.83
C ASN A 165 -24.61 0.21 -3.36
N SER A 166 -25.56 0.70 -2.57
CA SER A 166 -25.37 0.99 -1.14
C SER A 166 -24.95 -0.24 -0.33
N ASN A 167 -25.36 -1.45 -0.72
CA ASN A 167 -24.92 -2.70 -0.07
C ASN A 167 -23.42 -2.99 -0.22
N ARG A 168 -22.72 -2.30 -1.13
CA ARG A 168 -21.26 -2.36 -1.28
C ARG A 168 -20.55 -1.27 -0.46
N ILE A 169 -21.30 -0.44 0.26
CA ILE A 169 -20.79 0.62 1.11
C ILE A 169 -21.00 0.17 2.57
N GLN A 170 -19.90 -0.01 3.28
CA GLN A 170 -19.92 -0.35 4.72
C GLN A 170 -19.31 0.80 5.50
N HIS A 171 -19.59 0.88 6.80
CA HIS A 171 -19.01 1.91 7.66
C HIS A 171 -18.63 1.33 9.02
N ILE A 172 -17.70 2.01 9.71
CA ILE A 172 -17.37 1.78 11.12
C ILE A 172 -17.54 3.10 11.86
N GLY A 173 -18.22 3.04 13.00
CA GLY A 173 -18.53 4.20 13.81
C GLY A 173 -19.45 3.83 14.97
N THR A 174 -19.83 4.84 15.75
CA THR A 174 -20.97 4.75 16.67
C THR A 174 -22.26 5.13 15.93
N SER A 175 -23.40 5.08 16.63
CA SER A 175 -24.69 5.56 16.09
C SER A 175 -24.62 6.96 15.48
N ASP A 176 -23.77 7.83 16.05
CA ASP A 176 -23.76 9.26 15.77
C ASP A 176 -22.53 9.74 14.98
N VAL A 177 -21.45 8.95 14.99
CA VAL A 177 -20.17 9.34 14.37
C VAL A 177 -19.59 8.20 13.53
N VAL A 178 -19.53 8.40 12.22
CA VAL A 178 -18.82 7.51 11.29
C VAL A 178 -17.36 7.93 11.11
N ASN A 179 -16.46 7.01 11.42
CA ASN A 179 -15.00 7.22 11.37
C ASN A 179 -14.36 6.56 10.14
N THR A 180 -15.03 5.59 9.53
CA THR A 180 -14.52 4.90 8.34
C THR A 180 -15.65 4.47 7.42
N ILE A 181 -15.44 4.63 6.12
CA ILE A 181 -16.29 4.16 5.04
C ILE A 181 -15.47 3.17 4.20
N TYR A 182 -16.07 2.06 3.83
CA TYR A 182 -15.51 1.07 2.93
C TYR A 182 -16.37 0.95 1.68
N VAL A 183 -15.74 0.83 0.51
CA VAL A 183 -16.47 0.60 -0.75
C VAL A 183 -15.89 -0.60 -1.48
N GLY A 184 -16.73 -1.61 -1.72
CA GLY A 184 -16.35 -2.87 -2.34
C GLY A 184 -16.04 -3.98 -1.33
N SER A 185 -15.31 -5.01 -1.77
CA SER A 185 -14.96 -6.17 -0.94
C SER A 185 -13.46 -6.23 -0.71
N ARG A 186 -13.04 -6.61 0.50
CA ARG A 186 -11.63 -6.89 0.79
C ARG A 186 -11.06 -8.06 -0.01
N PHE A 187 -11.91 -8.90 -0.60
CA PHE A 187 -11.46 -10.02 -1.43
C PHE A 187 -11.34 -9.65 -2.92
N SER A 188 -11.93 -8.53 -3.37
CA SER A 188 -11.79 -8.09 -4.76
C SER A 188 -10.44 -7.44 -5.04
N ASP A 189 -10.11 -7.28 -6.33
CA ASP A 189 -8.85 -6.67 -6.80
C ASP A 189 -8.75 -5.18 -6.49
N SER A 190 -9.86 -4.51 -6.17
CA SER A 190 -9.90 -3.11 -5.76
C SER A 190 -10.82 -2.94 -4.54
N TYR A 191 -10.36 -2.21 -3.52
CA TYR A 191 -11.12 -1.90 -2.31
C TYR A 191 -10.81 -0.49 -1.80
N LEU A 192 -11.84 0.31 -1.48
CA LEU A 192 -11.67 1.67 -0.99
C LEU A 192 -11.85 1.75 0.51
N ARG A 193 -11.03 2.56 1.16
CA ARG A 193 -11.22 3.03 2.55
C ARG A 193 -11.19 4.56 2.58
N ILE A 194 -12.17 5.18 3.23
CA ILE A 194 -12.14 6.60 3.57
C ILE A 194 -12.25 6.68 5.08
N TYR A 195 -11.26 7.24 5.77
CA TYR A 195 -11.26 7.23 7.23
C TYR A 195 -10.63 8.47 7.83
N ASP A 196 -11.01 8.75 9.08
CA ASP A 196 -10.43 9.81 9.87
C ASP A 196 -9.03 9.38 10.33
N LYS A 197 -8.04 9.89 9.61
CA LYS A 197 -6.64 9.56 9.86
C LYS A 197 -6.10 10.30 11.09
N LYS A 198 -6.64 11.48 11.42
CA LYS A 198 -6.29 12.21 12.64
C LYS A 198 -6.63 11.35 13.86
N THR A 199 -7.89 10.92 13.98
CA THR A 199 -8.35 10.07 15.08
C THR A 199 -7.58 8.75 15.14
N GLU A 200 -7.28 8.15 13.98
CA GLU A 200 -6.47 6.92 13.91
C GLU A 200 -5.03 7.11 14.43
N GLN A 201 -4.38 8.23 14.12
CA GLN A 201 -3.02 8.54 14.59
C GLN A 201 -2.99 8.96 16.06
N LEU A 202 -4.04 9.61 16.57
CA LEU A 202 -4.14 9.97 17.98
C LEU A 202 -4.36 8.73 18.87
N SER A 203 -5.34 7.89 18.50
CA SER A 203 -5.73 6.72 19.30
C SER A 203 -4.63 5.66 19.45
N LYS A 204 -3.82 5.46 18.41
CA LYS A 204 -2.77 4.43 18.41
C LYS A 204 -1.39 4.96 18.79
N GLN A 205 -1.29 6.23 19.19
CA GLN A 205 0.00 6.93 19.27
C GLN A 205 0.83 6.69 17.99
N GLY A 206 0.17 6.83 16.84
CA GLY A 206 0.75 6.49 15.55
C GLY A 206 1.96 7.35 15.22
N MET A 207 2.74 6.92 14.22
CA MET A 207 3.99 7.62 13.86
C MET A 207 3.80 9.10 13.50
N PHE A 208 2.60 9.49 13.06
CA PHE A 208 2.26 10.88 12.73
C PHE A 208 1.49 11.60 13.86
N HIS A 209 1.64 11.16 15.12
CA HIS A 209 0.94 11.72 16.27
C HIS A 209 1.11 13.25 16.39
N THR A 210 2.32 13.78 16.24
CA THR A 210 2.58 15.23 16.26
C THR A 210 1.84 15.99 15.17
N LEU A 211 1.78 15.43 13.96
CA LEU A 211 1.01 16.03 12.86
C LEU A 211 -0.49 15.97 13.16
N ALA A 212 -0.98 14.84 13.67
CA ALA A 212 -2.38 14.68 14.04
C ALA A 212 -2.83 15.67 15.14
N ASN A 213 -1.95 15.99 16.10
CA ASN A 213 -2.20 17.01 17.13
C ASN A 213 -2.21 18.44 16.58
N SER A 214 -1.54 18.71 15.46
CA SER A 214 -1.39 20.06 14.90
C SER A 214 -2.30 20.38 13.72
N CYS A 215 -2.98 19.37 13.14
CA CYS A 215 -3.97 19.57 12.10
C CYS A 215 -5.39 19.67 12.69
N ASP A 216 -6.28 20.43 12.06
CA ASP A 216 -7.69 20.57 12.42
C ASP A 216 -8.49 19.33 11.99
N ASP A 217 -8.32 18.92 10.73
CA ASP A 217 -8.92 17.72 10.14
C ASP A 217 -7.90 16.93 9.30
N TRP A 218 -8.05 15.61 9.27
CA TRP A 218 -7.28 14.74 8.38
C TRP A 218 -8.11 13.54 7.94
N VAL A 219 -8.64 13.61 6.71
CA VAL A 219 -9.28 12.48 6.04
C VAL A 219 -8.28 11.80 5.12
N ARG A 220 -8.17 10.48 5.20
CA ARG A 220 -7.44 9.69 4.20
C ARG A 220 -8.41 8.94 3.30
N VAL A 221 -8.20 9.07 1.99
CA VAL A 221 -8.79 8.21 0.96
C VAL A 221 -7.72 7.22 0.53
N GLU A 222 -8.01 5.92 0.64
CA GLU A 222 -7.05 4.86 0.39
C GLU A 222 -7.61 3.78 -0.53
N GLY A 223 -7.02 3.66 -1.72
CA GLY A 223 -7.35 2.60 -2.68
C GLY A 223 -6.39 1.43 -2.53
N GLU A 224 -6.89 0.29 -2.06
CA GLU A 224 -6.18 -0.99 -2.04
C GLU A 224 -6.37 -1.70 -3.38
N PHE A 225 -5.28 -1.95 -4.10
CA PHE A 225 -5.26 -2.65 -5.38
C PHE A 225 -4.44 -3.94 -5.29
N LYS A 226 -4.99 -5.04 -5.78
CA LYS A 226 -4.39 -6.39 -5.78
C LYS A 226 -4.50 -7.03 -7.15
N ASN A 227 -3.75 -8.10 -7.36
CA ASN A 227 -3.83 -8.96 -8.56
C ASN A 227 -3.82 -8.13 -9.85
N ARG A 228 -4.88 -8.23 -10.68
CA ARG A 228 -4.98 -7.58 -11.99
C ARG A 228 -4.83 -6.06 -11.91
N GLU A 229 -5.52 -5.41 -10.98
CA GLU A 229 -5.47 -3.96 -10.84
C GLU A 229 -4.07 -3.48 -10.42
N CYS A 230 -3.43 -4.21 -9.50
CA CYS A 230 -2.08 -3.89 -9.10
C CYS A 230 -1.05 -4.12 -10.22
N HIS A 231 -1.22 -5.17 -11.00
CA HIS A 231 -0.36 -5.44 -12.15
C HIS A 231 -0.46 -4.30 -13.18
N GLN A 232 -1.68 -3.83 -13.48
CA GLN A 232 -1.89 -2.70 -14.37
C GLN A 232 -1.22 -1.42 -13.84
N ILE A 233 -1.34 -1.12 -12.55
CA ILE A 233 -0.67 0.02 -11.91
C ILE A 233 0.85 -0.10 -12.10
N GLY A 234 1.45 -1.24 -11.74
CA GLY A 234 2.90 -1.42 -11.81
C GLY A 234 3.44 -1.37 -13.25
N ALA A 235 2.75 -2.02 -14.19
CA ALA A 235 3.13 -2.01 -15.61
C ALA A 235 3.17 -0.57 -16.15
N ILE A 236 2.13 0.22 -15.91
CA ILE A 236 2.10 1.63 -16.33
C ILE A 236 3.18 2.44 -15.62
N VAL A 237 3.28 2.34 -14.28
CA VAL A 237 4.29 3.08 -13.50
C VAL A 237 5.72 2.77 -13.96
N SER A 238 5.99 1.53 -14.38
CA SER A 238 7.32 1.13 -14.90
C SER A 238 7.73 1.90 -16.16
N THR A 239 6.75 2.38 -16.94
CA THR A 239 6.98 3.04 -18.24
C THR A 239 6.82 4.56 -18.21
N LEU A 240 6.33 5.14 -17.10
CA LEU A 240 6.16 6.59 -16.97
C LEU A 240 7.50 7.32 -17.16
N THR A 241 7.51 8.44 -17.86
CA THR A 241 8.74 9.23 -18.06
C THR A 241 9.11 10.11 -16.86
N THR A 242 8.18 10.31 -15.92
CA THR A 242 8.36 11.15 -14.73
C THR A 242 8.45 10.32 -13.45
N ASP A 243 9.27 10.80 -12.51
CA ASP A 243 9.35 10.22 -11.16
C ASP A 243 8.17 10.64 -10.26
N ASN A 244 7.44 11.71 -10.64
CA ASN A 244 6.24 12.13 -9.92
C ASN A 244 5.01 11.30 -10.37
N ILE A 245 4.82 10.15 -9.74
CA ILE A 245 3.69 9.25 -10.03
C ILE A 245 2.38 9.63 -9.33
N GLY A 246 2.39 10.66 -8.48
CA GLY A 246 1.23 11.06 -7.67
C GLY A 246 -0.05 11.32 -8.48
N PRO A 247 -0.01 12.16 -9.53
CA PRO A 247 -1.19 12.44 -10.36
C PRO A 247 -1.79 11.18 -11.01
N TYR A 248 -0.93 10.26 -11.47
CA TYR A 248 -1.38 8.99 -12.02
C TYR A 248 -2.11 8.13 -10.97
N LEU A 249 -1.53 8.01 -9.77
CA LEU A 249 -2.14 7.23 -8.69
C LEU A 249 -3.49 7.81 -8.24
N VAL A 250 -3.62 9.13 -8.12
CA VAL A 250 -4.90 9.79 -7.82
C VAL A 250 -5.93 9.49 -8.89
N ASN A 251 -5.55 9.64 -10.17
CA ASN A 251 -6.45 9.36 -11.28
C ASN A 251 -6.91 7.89 -11.28
N TYR A 252 -6.02 6.95 -10.94
CA TYR A 252 -6.37 5.54 -10.82
C TYR A 252 -7.38 5.28 -9.70
N VAL A 253 -7.20 5.88 -8.51
CA VAL A 253 -8.19 5.80 -7.43
C VAL A 253 -9.53 6.40 -7.85
N ASN A 254 -9.52 7.60 -8.44
CA ASN A 254 -10.73 8.30 -8.88
C ASN A 254 -11.48 7.55 -10.00
N LYS A 255 -10.77 6.86 -10.90
CA LYS A 255 -11.37 6.00 -11.93
C LYS A 255 -12.20 4.87 -11.32
N HIS A 256 -11.76 4.29 -10.20
CA HIS A 256 -12.46 3.19 -9.53
C HIS A 256 -13.62 3.65 -8.66
N TRP A 257 -13.46 4.81 -8.01
CA TRP A 257 -14.44 5.36 -7.10
C TRP A 257 -14.53 6.87 -7.26
N LYS A 258 -15.41 7.32 -8.14
CA LYS A 258 -15.70 8.74 -8.31
C LYS A 258 -16.86 9.11 -7.38
N LEU A 259 -16.60 9.85 -6.31
CA LEU A 259 -17.65 10.42 -5.46
C LEU A 259 -18.22 11.68 -6.13
N VAL A 260 -19.51 11.70 -6.40
CA VAL A 260 -20.19 12.82 -7.06
C VAL A 260 -21.45 13.23 -6.31
N VAL A 261 -21.87 14.48 -6.51
CA VAL A 261 -23.20 14.94 -6.13
C VAL A 261 -24.22 14.19 -6.98
N ASN A 262 -25.24 13.65 -6.32
CA ASN A 262 -26.36 13.03 -6.98
C ASN A 262 -27.29 14.15 -7.48
N ASN A 263 -27.42 14.28 -8.80
CA ASN A 263 -28.29 15.26 -9.44
C ASN A 263 -29.63 14.64 -9.88
N ASP A 264 -29.94 13.45 -9.36
CA ASP A 264 -31.24 12.79 -9.54
C ASP A 264 -32.34 13.50 -8.75
#